data_AF-A0AAN7PP27-F1
#
_entry.id   AF-A0AAN7PP27-F1
#
_cell.length_a   1.000
_cell.length_b   1.000
_cell.length_c   1.000
_cell.angle_alpha   90.00
_cell.angle_beta   90.00
_cell.angle_gamma   90.00
#
_symmetry.space_group_name_H-M   'P 1'
#
loop_
_entity.id
_entity.type
_entity.pdbx_description
1 polymer ?
#
loop_
_entity_poly.entity_id
_entity_poly.type
_entity_poly.pdbx_seq_one_letter_code
_entity_poly.pdbx_strand_id
1 'polypeptide(L)'
;MIKQRWIISLILITISNRSAPLSMSCSYGQHGSLMSTCYNANPSFFTRTSYGFDNFDETVRCVNCTLQVIESGTFAIRGNQIKYLDLENSQMTVLKEKSFLGLNFLRKLNLKNNNIVAVPVETFQGAIQIEELIMERNSITSLVSNGFKELTNLKKLNLKDNNIKNIENGSFNGLASLEELNLANNNIAAIENIFQGLVNISLINLEGNNVAKISPFDIQQSDVLLDLNLAKNSLKTLEKNTFLLLPRLENLNLSSNPIAVIKIGAFRGLHSLEQLDLSRCLVDKIPKGLLAALHQLRLLDLAFNRLTIFQTGVFSGLPQLRKLNMSHNSIKTYPKTGLFSLHNLHSLDLSSNNIDDLDYKLLVQDLPALSFLGLANNFLPCYLKKEIDVIFEHDNLVLDLGTDVDGLECNDTRTKPDLVEETYVAPNSNDYVLYVLVTLTLALIAFLFYVQYQNRRTLIEICRKINMFETRLTSNVLDVGETY
;
A
#
# COMPACT_ATOMS: atom_id res chain seq x y z
N MET A 1 -39.17 -77.02 17.98
CA MET A 1 -39.26 -75.53 18.00
C MET A 1 -38.21 -75.05 18.99
N ILE A 2 -36.96 -74.84 18.57
CA ILE A 2 -36.40 -73.68 17.84
C ILE A 2 -36.06 -72.52 18.80
N LYS A 3 -34.76 -72.17 18.80
CA LYS A 3 -34.07 -70.99 19.36
C LYS A 3 -33.89 -70.92 20.89
N GLN A 4 -32.72 -71.34 21.35
CA GLN A 4 -31.79 -70.54 22.19
C GLN A 4 -30.58 -71.37 22.60
N ARG A 5 -29.50 -71.28 21.80
CA ARG A 5 -28.15 -71.74 22.17
C ARG A 5 -27.14 -70.98 21.31
N TRP A 6 -26.85 -69.72 21.63
CA TRP A 6 -25.66 -68.98 21.15
C TRP A 6 -25.49 -67.70 21.97
N ILE A 7 -25.23 -67.81 23.27
CA ILE A 7 -24.64 -66.72 24.07
C ILE A 7 -23.73 -67.40 25.08
N ILE A 8 -22.43 -67.45 24.80
CA ILE A 8 -21.25 -67.54 25.69
C ILE A 8 -20.09 -67.84 24.73
N SER A 9 -19.56 -66.79 24.09
CA SER A 9 -18.20 -66.71 23.48
C SER A 9 -18.11 -65.42 22.68
N LEU A 10 -18.24 -64.26 23.33
CA LEU A 10 -17.88 -62.99 22.68
C LEU A 10 -17.64 -61.85 23.70
N ILE A 11 -16.83 -62.08 24.73
CA ILE A 11 -16.28 -60.99 25.55
C ILE A 11 -14.82 -61.31 25.85
N LEU A 12 -13.93 -61.12 24.86
CA LEU A 12 -12.47 -60.99 25.09
C LEU A 12 -11.70 -60.43 23.88
N ILE A 13 -12.35 -59.66 23.01
CA ILE A 13 -11.64 -58.91 21.95
C ILE A 13 -12.12 -57.46 21.98
N THR A 14 -11.81 -56.74 23.05
CA THR A 14 -11.63 -55.29 22.95
C THR A 14 -10.30 -55.05 22.29
N ILE A 15 -10.39 -54.87 20.97
CA ILE A 15 -9.35 -54.48 20.05
C ILE A 15 -8.56 -53.31 20.66
N SER A 16 -7.30 -53.57 21.02
CA SER A 16 -6.30 -52.52 21.13
C SER A 16 -6.05 -51.98 19.71
N ASN A 17 -6.89 -51.06 19.24
CA ASN A 17 -6.56 -50.24 18.09
C ASN A 17 -5.59 -49.14 18.54
N ARG A 18 -4.41 -49.55 19.03
CA ARG A 18 -3.23 -48.72 18.88
C ARG A 18 -2.85 -48.89 17.42
N SER A 19 -3.18 -47.91 16.60
CA SER A 19 -2.50 -47.71 15.32
C SER A 19 -1.01 -47.94 15.55
N ALA A 20 -0.40 -48.89 14.83
CA ALA A 20 1.04 -49.05 14.86
C ALA A 20 1.67 -47.66 14.62
N PRO A 21 2.71 -47.26 15.39
CA PRO A 21 3.37 -45.99 15.13
C PRO A 21 3.79 -45.97 13.66
N LEU A 22 3.31 -44.97 12.93
CA LEU A 22 3.64 -44.81 11.51
C LEU A 22 5.17 -44.82 11.38
N SER A 23 5.70 -45.67 10.51
CA SER A 23 7.14 -45.79 10.32
C SER A 23 7.73 -44.47 9.86
N MET A 24 8.84 -44.06 10.48
CA MET A 24 9.62 -42.91 10.03
C MET A 24 10.37 -43.30 8.75
N SER A 25 10.29 -42.47 7.72
CA SER A 25 10.95 -42.74 6.44
C SER A 25 11.16 -41.45 5.66
N CYS A 26 12.21 -41.38 4.85
CA CYS A 26 12.31 -40.37 3.79
C CYS A 26 12.23 -41.05 2.43
N SER A 27 11.34 -40.55 1.57
CA SER A 27 11.23 -40.96 0.17
C SER A 27 11.87 -39.91 -0.72
N TYR A 28 12.56 -40.36 -1.75
CA TYR A 28 13.14 -39.52 -2.78
C TYR A 28 12.16 -39.43 -3.94
N GLY A 29 12.08 -38.28 -4.60
CA GLY A 29 11.27 -38.19 -5.81
C GLY A 29 11.81 -39.08 -6.93
N GLN A 30 11.11 -39.11 -8.06
CA GLN A 30 11.57 -39.86 -9.24
C GLN A 30 12.96 -39.37 -9.70
N HIS A 31 13.68 -40.19 -10.49
CA HIS A 31 15.01 -39.83 -11.00
C HIS A 31 15.01 -38.41 -11.58
N GLY A 32 15.88 -37.53 -11.05
CA GLY A 32 15.98 -36.11 -11.41
C GLY A 32 15.22 -35.14 -10.50
N SER A 33 14.45 -35.62 -9.53
CA SER A 33 13.83 -34.81 -8.47
C SER A 33 14.88 -34.40 -7.44
N LEU A 34 15.15 -33.10 -7.33
CA LEU A 34 16.01 -32.50 -6.28
C LEU A 34 15.27 -32.35 -4.94
N MET A 35 14.34 -33.27 -4.63
CA MET A 35 13.43 -33.21 -3.50
C MET A 35 13.30 -34.56 -2.82
N SER A 36 13.52 -34.54 -1.50
CA SER A 36 13.23 -35.64 -0.59
C SER A 36 12.11 -35.24 0.38
N THR A 37 11.21 -36.18 0.66
CA THR A 37 10.08 -36.01 1.58
C THR A 37 10.21 -36.98 2.74
N CYS A 38 10.34 -36.45 3.95
CA CYS A 38 10.42 -37.20 5.19
C CYS A 38 9.04 -37.27 5.85
N TYR A 39 8.60 -38.47 6.19
CA TYR A 39 7.32 -38.77 6.81
C TYR A 39 7.49 -39.17 8.26
N ASN A 40 6.67 -38.58 9.14
CA ASN A 40 6.61 -38.92 10.56
C ASN A 40 7.96 -38.77 11.30
N ALA A 41 8.90 -38.00 10.73
CA ALA A 41 10.25 -37.89 11.26
C ALA A 41 10.27 -37.04 12.55
N ASN A 42 11.25 -37.34 13.40
CA ASN A 42 11.52 -36.58 14.62
C ASN A 42 13.00 -36.12 14.62
N PRO A 43 13.45 -35.28 15.57
CA PRO A 43 14.83 -34.79 15.57
C PRO A 43 15.88 -35.91 15.61
N SER A 44 15.59 -36.99 16.34
CA SER A 44 16.49 -38.14 16.48
C SER A 44 16.62 -38.98 15.20
N PHE A 45 15.64 -38.88 14.29
CA PHE A 45 15.70 -39.50 12.98
C PHE A 45 16.74 -38.76 12.13
N PHE A 46 16.70 -37.43 12.07
CA PHE A 46 17.68 -36.64 11.31
C PHE A 46 19.13 -36.81 11.81
N THR A 47 19.33 -36.96 13.13
CA THR A 47 20.69 -37.13 13.69
C THR A 47 21.28 -38.53 13.50
N ARG A 48 20.44 -39.58 13.46
CA ARG A 48 20.89 -40.99 13.37
C ARG A 48 20.85 -41.56 11.96
N THR A 49 20.08 -40.94 11.08
CA THR A 49 19.92 -41.44 9.71
C THR A 49 21.18 -41.16 8.92
N SER A 50 21.92 -42.21 8.61
CA SER A 50 23.14 -42.18 7.79
C SER A 50 22.86 -42.02 6.29
N TYR A 51 21.59 -42.15 5.87
CA TYR A 51 21.16 -41.76 4.53
C TYR A 51 21.25 -40.25 4.42
N GLY A 52 22.39 -39.79 3.90
CA GLY A 52 22.54 -38.42 3.46
C GLY A 52 21.47 -38.15 2.42
N PHE A 53 20.77 -37.03 2.57
CA PHE A 53 20.32 -36.28 1.41
C PHE A 53 21.47 -36.34 0.41
N ASP A 54 21.25 -37.02 -0.71
CA ASP A 54 22.34 -37.18 -1.65
C ASP A 54 22.76 -35.79 -2.10
N ASN A 55 23.96 -35.62 -2.65
CA ASN A 55 24.42 -34.29 -3.06
C ASN A 55 23.51 -33.65 -4.15
N PHE A 56 22.46 -34.34 -4.61
CA PHE A 56 21.46 -33.88 -5.55
C PHE A 56 20.18 -33.37 -4.87
N ASP A 57 19.88 -33.77 -3.65
CA ASP A 57 18.73 -33.28 -2.90
C ASP A 57 18.91 -31.81 -2.46
N GLU A 58 18.27 -30.89 -3.18
CA GLU A 58 18.27 -29.47 -2.84
C GLU A 58 17.12 -29.10 -1.88
N THR A 59 16.05 -29.90 -1.87
CA THR A 59 14.82 -29.64 -1.10
C THR A 59 14.51 -30.79 -0.15
N VAL A 60 14.30 -30.47 1.13
CA VAL A 60 13.82 -31.44 2.12
C VAL A 60 12.48 -30.97 2.66
N ARG A 61 11.44 -31.81 2.52
CA ARG A 61 10.10 -31.55 3.04
C ARG A 61 9.74 -32.51 4.16
N CYS A 62 9.12 -31.98 5.22
CA CYS A 62 8.54 -32.76 6.29
C CYS A 62 7.02 -32.93 6.11
N VAL A 63 6.52 -34.16 6.26
CA VAL A 63 5.10 -34.49 6.24
C VAL A 63 4.76 -35.26 7.51
N ASN A 64 3.82 -34.74 8.31
CA ASN A 64 3.44 -35.30 9.61
C ASN A 64 4.63 -35.47 10.59
N CYS A 65 5.68 -34.65 10.45
CA CYS A 65 6.83 -34.70 11.35
C CYS A 65 6.50 -34.12 12.73
N THR A 66 7.20 -34.60 13.74
CA THR A 66 7.07 -34.15 15.14
C THR A 66 8.41 -33.60 15.61
N LEU A 67 8.66 -32.34 15.32
CA LEU A 67 9.91 -31.61 15.57
C LEU A 67 9.76 -30.61 16.72
N GLN A 68 9.16 -31.03 17.83
CA GLN A 68 8.80 -30.15 18.96
C GLN A 68 9.96 -29.28 19.45
N VAL A 69 11.17 -29.84 19.52
CA VAL A 69 12.40 -29.14 19.89
C VAL A 69 13.44 -29.38 18.81
N ILE A 70 14.01 -28.31 18.26
CA ILE A 70 15.20 -28.39 17.40
C ILE A 70 16.42 -28.05 18.25
N GLU A 71 17.30 -29.03 18.42
CA GLU A 71 18.56 -28.84 19.12
C GLU A 71 19.69 -28.50 18.14
N SER A 72 20.77 -27.93 18.68
CA SER A 72 21.98 -27.70 17.91
C SER A 72 22.44 -28.97 17.20
N GLY A 73 22.62 -28.88 15.89
CA GLY A 73 23.10 -29.99 15.07
C GLY A 73 22.06 -31.06 14.71
N THR A 74 20.76 -30.80 14.93
CA THR A 74 19.67 -31.68 14.43
C THR A 74 19.83 -31.96 12.93
N PHE A 75 20.30 -30.96 12.18
CA PHE A 75 20.55 -31.04 10.74
C PHE A 75 22.04 -30.97 10.37
N ALA A 76 22.95 -31.24 11.32
CA ALA A 76 24.40 -31.24 11.08
C ALA A 76 24.87 -32.48 10.32
N ILE A 77 24.33 -32.67 9.12
CA ILE A 77 24.63 -33.79 8.23
C ILE A 77 25.81 -33.38 7.36
N ARG A 78 26.93 -34.11 7.49
CA ARG A 78 28.16 -33.80 6.75
C ARG A 78 27.91 -33.96 5.25
N GLY A 79 28.22 -32.91 4.49
CA GLY A 79 28.11 -32.91 3.03
C GLY A 79 26.73 -32.59 2.47
N ASN A 80 25.74 -32.22 3.31
CA ASN A 80 24.43 -31.83 2.80
C ASN A 80 24.53 -30.57 1.91
N GLN A 81 23.77 -30.53 0.82
CA GLN A 81 23.65 -29.41 -0.11
C GLN A 81 22.25 -28.80 -0.10
N ILE A 82 21.54 -28.93 1.03
CA ILE A 82 20.14 -28.51 1.14
C ILE A 82 20.07 -26.99 0.94
N LYS A 83 19.30 -26.57 -0.06
CA LYS A 83 19.00 -25.17 -0.36
C LYS A 83 17.64 -24.77 0.19
N TYR A 84 16.70 -25.70 0.28
CA TYR A 84 15.33 -25.46 0.70
C TYR A 84 14.90 -26.46 1.77
N LEU A 85 14.56 -25.96 2.95
CA LEU A 85 14.09 -26.79 4.05
C LEU A 85 12.66 -26.40 4.42
N ASP A 86 11.74 -27.32 4.21
CA ASP A 86 10.31 -27.16 4.42
C ASP A 86 9.85 -27.96 5.65
N LEU A 87 9.73 -27.27 6.78
CA LEU A 87 9.29 -27.80 8.08
C LEU A 87 7.91 -27.25 8.46
N GLU A 88 7.08 -26.92 7.47
CA GLU A 88 5.71 -26.51 7.72
C GLU A 88 4.95 -27.60 8.51
N ASN A 89 4.05 -27.19 9.41
CA ASN A 89 3.18 -28.11 10.17
C ASN A 89 3.94 -29.23 10.90
N SER A 90 5.15 -28.95 11.40
CA SER A 90 6.02 -29.94 12.05
C SER A 90 5.96 -29.92 13.59
N GLN A 91 4.92 -29.29 14.16
CA GLN A 91 4.65 -29.20 15.61
C GLN A 91 5.79 -28.58 16.44
N MET A 92 6.63 -27.76 15.83
CA MET A 92 7.80 -27.16 16.47
C MET A 92 7.37 -26.13 17.53
N THR A 93 7.99 -26.18 18.71
CA THR A 93 7.67 -25.29 19.84
C THR A 93 8.88 -24.47 20.30
N VAL A 94 10.07 -25.09 20.32
CA VAL A 94 11.30 -24.50 20.82
C VAL A 94 12.41 -24.59 19.78
N LEU A 95 12.94 -23.43 19.42
CA LEU A 95 14.22 -23.28 18.72
C LEU A 95 15.31 -23.06 19.78
N LYS A 96 16.40 -23.82 19.70
CA LYS A 96 17.61 -23.57 20.50
C LYS A 96 18.65 -22.78 19.70
N GLU A 97 19.64 -22.24 20.38
CA GLU A 97 20.87 -21.73 19.75
C GLU A 97 21.42 -22.77 18.77
N LYS A 98 21.91 -22.33 17.60
CA LYS A 98 22.52 -23.18 16.57
C LYS A 98 21.60 -24.28 16.03
N SER A 99 20.28 -24.12 16.13
CA SER A 99 19.26 -25.08 15.65
C SER A 99 19.50 -25.56 14.21
N PHE A 100 19.98 -24.67 13.34
CA PHE A 100 20.19 -24.92 11.92
C PHE A 100 21.68 -25.05 11.53
N LEU A 101 22.55 -25.32 12.52
CA LEU A 101 23.98 -25.49 12.28
C LEU A 101 24.25 -26.62 11.29
N GLY A 102 25.12 -26.34 10.31
CA GLY A 102 25.52 -27.28 9.27
C GLY A 102 24.73 -27.17 7.96
N LEU A 103 23.65 -26.38 7.93
CA LEU A 103 22.89 -26.07 6.72
C LEU A 103 23.51 -24.90 5.94
N ASN A 104 24.78 -25.07 5.52
CA ASN A 104 25.62 -23.99 4.99
C ASN A 104 25.15 -23.42 3.64
N PHE A 105 24.35 -24.18 2.88
CA PHE A 105 23.84 -23.81 1.56
C PHE A 105 22.36 -23.42 1.58
N LEU A 106 21.74 -23.38 2.76
CA LEU A 106 20.31 -23.13 2.90
C LEU A 106 19.97 -21.71 2.48
N ARG A 107 19.07 -21.59 1.51
CA ARG A 107 18.56 -20.33 0.95
C ARG A 107 17.14 -20.02 1.41
N LYS A 108 16.29 -21.04 1.54
CA LYS A 108 14.90 -20.89 2.00
C LYS A 108 14.62 -21.80 3.18
N LEU A 109 14.07 -21.23 4.23
CA LEU A 109 13.63 -21.95 5.41
C LEU A 109 12.14 -21.66 5.65
N ASN A 110 11.31 -22.69 5.54
CA ASN A 110 9.88 -22.61 5.85
C ASN A 110 9.58 -23.27 7.20
N LEU A 111 9.19 -22.46 8.17
CA LEU A 111 8.76 -22.84 9.52
C LEU A 111 7.28 -22.48 9.76
N LYS A 112 6.51 -22.27 8.68
CA LYS A 112 5.10 -21.89 8.74
C LYS A 112 4.24 -22.89 9.52
N ASN A 113 3.16 -22.41 10.14
CA ASN A 113 2.18 -23.24 10.83
C ASN A 113 2.82 -24.16 11.89
N ASN A 114 3.66 -23.59 12.75
CA ASN A 114 4.22 -24.27 13.92
C ASN A 114 3.76 -23.55 15.20
N ASN A 115 4.30 -23.94 16.35
CA ASN A 115 3.98 -23.37 17.67
C ASN A 115 5.20 -22.65 18.27
N ILE A 116 6.06 -22.07 17.44
CA ILE A 116 7.31 -21.42 17.89
C ILE A 116 6.95 -20.17 18.69
N VAL A 117 7.51 -20.04 19.90
CA VAL A 117 7.18 -18.94 20.82
C VAL A 117 8.25 -17.83 20.82
N ALA A 118 9.49 -18.16 20.48
CA ALA A 118 10.59 -17.22 20.48
C ALA A 118 11.68 -17.62 19.48
N VAL A 119 12.48 -16.65 19.06
CA VAL A 119 13.71 -16.83 18.29
C VAL A 119 14.88 -16.37 19.16
N PRO A 120 15.57 -17.29 19.86
CA PRO A 120 16.76 -16.94 20.63
C PRO A 120 17.89 -16.40 19.75
N VAL A 121 18.81 -15.66 20.36
CA VAL A 121 20.07 -15.27 19.72
C VAL A 121 20.85 -16.52 19.27
N GLU A 122 21.67 -16.42 18.23
CA GLU A 122 22.46 -17.53 17.67
C GLU A 122 21.63 -18.69 17.06
N THR A 123 20.29 -18.60 17.00
CA THR A 123 19.44 -19.66 16.39
C THR A 123 19.88 -20.04 14.99
N PHE A 124 20.27 -19.04 14.18
CA PHE A 124 20.64 -19.19 12.78
C PHE A 124 22.15 -19.23 12.54
N GLN A 125 22.96 -19.41 13.59
CA GLN A 125 24.40 -19.46 13.44
C GLN A 125 24.82 -20.62 12.52
N GLY A 126 25.61 -20.28 11.49
CA GLY A 126 26.05 -21.21 10.45
C GLY A 126 25.13 -21.31 9.23
N ALA A 127 23.92 -20.75 9.27
CA ALA A 127 22.97 -20.72 8.16
C ALA A 127 22.94 -19.34 7.47
N ILE A 128 24.11 -18.80 7.15
CA ILE A 128 24.28 -17.40 6.69
C ILE A 128 23.80 -17.14 5.25
N GLN A 129 23.50 -18.19 4.47
CA GLN A 129 23.06 -18.08 3.07
C GLN A 129 21.54 -17.96 2.93
N ILE A 130 20.78 -17.94 4.03
CA ILE A 130 19.32 -17.84 3.95
C ILE A 130 18.95 -16.49 3.34
N GLU A 131 18.19 -16.55 2.24
CA GLU A 131 17.62 -15.41 1.52
C GLU A 131 16.15 -15.21 1.88
N GLU A 132 15.42 -16.28 2.25
CA GLU A 132 14.00 -16.22 2.60
C GLU A 132 13.71 -17.05 3.86
N LEU A 133 13.13 -16.41 4.88
CA LEU A 133 12.70 -17.04 6.12
C LEU A 133 11.19 -16.84 6.31
N ILE A 134 10.45 -17.94 6.33
CA ILE A 134 9.00 -17.96 6.55
C ILE A 134 8.71 -18.51 7.94
N MET A 135 8.17 -17.68 8.81
CA MET A 135 7.74 -18.02 10.18
C MET A 135 6.28 -17.63 10.42
N GLU A 136 5.49 -17.52 9.35
CA GLU A 136 4.06 -17.21 9.40
C GLU A 136 3.28 -18.22 10.27
N ARG A 137 2.23 -17.76 10.97
CA ARG A 137 1.34 -18.63 11.77
C ARG A 137 2.12 -19.45 12.81
N ASN A 138 2.83 -18.72 13.65
CA ASN A 138 3.47 -19.24 14.85
C ASN A 138 2.92 -18.51 16.08
N SER A 139 3.53 -18.71 17.25
CA SER A 139 3.12 -18.08 18.50
C SER A 139 4.17 -17.10 19.04
N ILE A 140 4.96 -16.48 18.16
CA ILE A 140 6.06 -15.60 18.56
C ILE A 140 5.48 -14.36 19.25
N THR A 141 5.91 -14.08 20.48
CA THR A 141 5.37 -12.95 21.27
C THR A 141 6.29 -11.72 21.30
N SER A 142 7.59 -11.92 21.08
CA SER A 142 8.58 -10.87 21.13
C SER A 142 9.77 -11.17 20.23
N LEU A 143 10.35 -10.11 19.65
CA LEU A 143 11.63 -10.18 18.95
C LEU A 143 12.70 -9.58 19.86
N VAL A 144 13.78 -10.34 20.06
CA VAL A 144 14.92 -9.94 20.88
C VAL A 144 16.00 -9.30 20.01
N SER A 145 16.76 -8.39 20.60
CA SER A 145 17.91 -7.76 19.95
C SER A 145 18.88 -8.81 19.39
N ASN A 146 19.32 -8.60 18.14
CA ASN A 146 20.19 -9.53 17.41
C ASN A 146 19.64 -10.94 17.16
N GLY A 147 18.34 -11.19 17.33
CA GLY A 147 17.74 -12.53 17.10
C GLY A 147 17.89 -13.06 15.66
N PHE A 148 18.11 -12.18 14.69
CA PHE A 148 18.32 -12.52 13.27
C PHE A 148 19.70 -12.08 12.74
N LYS A 149 20.64 -11.75 13.63
CA LYS A 149 21.90 -11.07 13.27
C LYS A 149 22.74 -11.82 12.25
N GLU A 150 22.70 -13.14 12.27
CA GLU A 150 23.51 -14.00 11.39
C GLU A 150 22.98 -14.05 9.95
N LEU A 151 21.73 -13.63 9.72
CA LEU A 151 21.04 -13.73 8.43
C LEU A 151 21.38 -12.55 7.49
N THR A 152 22.67 -12.33 7.23
CA THR A 152 23.15 -11.14 6.50
C THR A 152 22.75 -11.09 5.01
N ASN A 153 22.37 -12.23 4.43
CA ASN A 153 21.88 -12.34 3.05
C ASN A 153 20.35 -12.39 2.95
N LEU A 154 19.63 -12.25 4.08
CA LEU A 154 18.18 -12.35 4.10
C LEU A 154 17.55 -11.21 3.32
N LYS A 155 16.73 -11.55 2.34
CA LYS A 155 15.95 -10.62 1.52
C LYS A 155 14.49 -10.55 1.94
N LYS A 156 13.93 -11.68 2.40
CA LYS A 156 12.51 -11.79 2.76
C LYS A 156 12.34 -12.40 4.14
N LEU A 157 11.67 -11.67 5.03
CA LEU A 157 11.31 -12.13 6.37
C LEU A 157 9.79 -12.07 6.56
N ASN A 158 9.15 -13.22 6.69
CA ASN A 158 7.71 -13.31 6.91
C ASN A 158 7.41 -13.79 8.34
N LEU A 159 6.92 -12.87 9.18
CA LEU A 159 6.51 -13.07 10.56
C LEU A 159 4.98 -12.83 10.73
N LYS A 160 4.22 -12.89 9.64
CA LYS A 160 2.77 -12.68 9.63
C LYS A 160 2.03 -13.66 10.55
N ASP A 161 0.87 -13.25 11.07
CA ASP A 161 -0.04 -14.10 11.86
C ASP A 161 0.70 -14.71 13.06
N ASN A 162 1.40 -13.87 13.83
CA ASN A 162 2.04 -14.23 15.11
C ASN A 162 1.41 -13.40 16.24
N ASN A 163 1.97 -13.46 17.45
CA ASN A 163 1.50 -12.71 18.62
C ASN A 163 2.48 -11.59 19.01
N ILE A 164 3.27 -11.07 18.08
CA ILE A 164 4.39 -10.17 18.36
C ILE A 164 3.84 -8.87 18.94
N LYS A 165 4.21 -8.57 20.18
CA LYS A 165 3.84 -7.33 20.88
C LYS A 165 5.04 -6.41 21.10
N ASN A 166 6.18 -7.00 21.45
CA ASN A 166 7.40 -6.29 21.79
C ASN A 166 8.47 -6.58 20.74
N ILE A 167 9.07 -5.53 20.19
CA ILE A 167 10.23 -5.61 19.29
C ILE A 167 11.33 -4.80 19.96
N GLU A 168 12.38 -5.47 20.45
CA GLU A 168 13.52 -4.78 21.05
C GLU A 168 14.28 -3.95 20.00
N ASN A 169 14.91 -2.86 20.45
CA ASN A 169 15.79 -2.10 19.56
C ASN A 169 16.92 -3.00 19.03
N GLY A 170 17.18 -2.94 17.73
CA GLY A 170 18.17 -3.80 17.07
C GLY A 170 17.73 -5.26 16.89
N SER A 171 16.43 -5.57 17.00
CA SER A 171 15.91 -6.92 16.66
C SER A 171 16.24 -7.34 15.22
N PHE A 172 16.29 -6.37 14.31
CA PHE A 172 16.62 -6.57 12.90
C PHE A 172 18.08 -6.21 12.54
N ASN A 173 18.96 -6.09 13.53
CA ASN A 173 20.39 -5.89 13.27
C ASN A 173 20.94 -6.99 12.37
N GLY A 174 21.86 -6.63 11.46
CA GLY A 174 22.48 -7.57 10.51
C GLY A 174 21.68 -7.78 9.22
N LEU A 175 20.41 -7.38 9.17
CA LEU A 175 19.52 -7.57 8.02
C LEU A 175 19.65 -6.46 6.96
N ALA A 176 20.88 -6.06 6.62
CA ALA A 176 21.13 -4.97 5.66
C ALA A 176 20.65 -5.28 4.22
N SER A 177 20.55 -6.57 3.88
CA SER A 177 20.07 -7.05 2.58
C SER A 177 18.54 -7.24 2.52
N LEU A 178 17.81 -6.94 3.60
CA LEU A 178 16.38 -7.21 3.67
C LEU A 178 15.60 -6.25 2.77
N GLU A 179 14.79 -6.82 1.89
CA GLU A 179 13.97 -6.12 0.90
C GLU A 179 12.50 -6.12 1.33
N GLU A 180 12.00 -7.25 1.88
CA GLU A 180 10.60 -7.42 2.27
C GLU A 180 10.48 -7.88 3.73
N LEU A 181 9.75 -7.10 4.52
CA LEU A 181 9.42 -7.40 5.91
C LEU A 181 7.90 -7.46 6.10
N ASN A 182 7.40 -8.65 6.42
CA ASN A 182 5.99 -8.87 6.69
C ASN A 182 5.74 -9.16 8.18
N LEU A 183 5.12 -8.20 8.87
CA LEU A 183 4.72 -8.23 10.27
C LEU A 183 3.18 -8.16 10.42
N ALA A 184 2.43 -8.45 9.36
CA ALA A 184 0.98 -8.33 9.36
C ALA A 184 0.32 -9.26 10.40
N ASN A 185 -0.85 -8.86 10.91
CA ASN A 185 -1.65 -9.61 11.88
C ASN A 185 -0.82 -10.03 13.11
N ASN A 186 -0.29 -9.04 13.80
CA ASN A 186 0.42 -9.16 15.07
C ASN A 186 -0.20 -8.19 16.09
N ASN A 187 0.44 -8.02 17.25
CA ASN A 187 -0.02 -7.17 18.34
C ASN A 187 0.87 -5.92 18.53
N ILE A 188 1.56 -5.47 17.48
CA ILE A 188 2.57 -4.40 17.55
C ILE A 188 1.88 -3.05 17.77
N ALA A 189 2.28 -2.33 18.81
CA ALA A 189 1.74 -1.00 19.13
C ALA A 189 2.72 0.15 18.87
N ALA A 190 4.03 -0.11 18.97
CA ALA A 190 5.09 0.87 18.82
C ALA A 190 6.11 0.39 17.79
N ILE A 191 6.56 1.30 16.91
CA ILE A 191 7.51 1.05 15.83
C ILE A 191 8.73 1.98 15.89
N GLU A 192 8.95 2.62 17.04
CA GLU A 192 10.03 3.59 17.23
C GLU A 192 11.40 2.91 17.08
N ASN A 193 12.21 3.37 16.13
CA ASN A 193 13.57 2.90 15.84
C ASN A 193 13.73 1.42 15.46
N ILE A 194 12.65 0.66 15.27
CA ILE A 194 12.78 -0.78 15.02
C ILE A 194 13.38 -1.07 13.64
N PHE A 195 13.17 -0.22 12.64
CA PHE A 195 13.66 -0.42 11.26
C PHE A 195 15.09 0.09 11.03
N GLN A 196 15.82 0.45 12.10
CA GLN A 196 17.19 0.92 11.98
C GLN A 196 18.09 -0.15 11.37
N GLY A 197 18.88 0.22 10.36
CA GLY A 197 19.81 -0.67 9.66
C GLY A 197 19.23 -1.44 8.48
N LEU A 198 17.92 -1.34 8.23
CA LEU A 198 17.25 -1.93 7.06
C LEU A 198 17.41 -1.07 5.81
N VAL A 199 18.64 -0.94 5.31
CA VAL A 199 19.00 0.03 4.25
C VAL A 199 18.42 -0.28 2.87
N ASN A 200 18.07 -1.53 2.60
CA ASN A 200 17.54 -1.99 1.30
C ASN A 200 16.03 -2.29 1.33
N ILE A 201 15.32 -1.94 2.41
CA ILE A 201 13.91 -2.31 2.59
C ILE A 201 13.02 -1.58 1.59
N SER A 202 12.34 -2.34 0.73
CA SER A 202 11.41 -1.82 -0.28
C SER A 202 9.96 -2.01 0.13
N LEU A 203 9.64 -3.02 0.95
CA LEU A 203 8.29 -3.34 1.39
C LEU A 203 8.22 -3.59 2.90
N ILE A 204 7.36 -2.83 3.57
CA ILE A 204 7.00 -3.04 4.98
C ILE A 204 5.48 -3.27 5.07
N ASN A 205 5.10 -4.44 5.58
CA ASN A 205 3.71 -4.76 5.87
C ASN A 205 3.46 -4.85 7.39
N LEU A 206 2.68 -3.91 7.91
CA LEU A 206 2.23 -3.80 9.30
C LEU A 206 0.69 -3.91 9.40
N GLU A 207 0.01 -4.42 8.38
CA GLU A 207 -1.45 -4.59 8.38
C GLU A 207 -1.93 -5.32 9.64
N GLY A 208 -3.06 -4.92 10.23
CA GLY A 208 -3.70 -5.70 11.29
C GLY A 208 -2.89 -5.73 12.59
N ASN A 209 -2.29 -4.59 12.96
CA ASN A 209 -1.58 -4.38 14.21
C ASN A 209 -2.30 -3.31 15.06
N ASN A 210 -1.67 -2.89 16.15
CA ASN A 210 -2.20 -1.89 17.09
C ASN A 210 -1.45 -0.55 17.01
N VAL A 211 -0.85 -0.23 15.85
CA VAL A 211 -0.05 1.00 15.70
C VAL A 211 -0.97 2.22 15.81
N ALA A 212 -0.72 3.05 16.83
CA ALA A 212 -1.56 4.20 17.14
C ALA A 212 -0.98 5.53 16.66
N LYS A 213 0.34 5.58 16.42
CA LYS A 213 1.09 6.76 15.99
C LYS A 213 2.23 6.35 15.08
N ILE A 214 2.61 7.25 14.19
CA ILE A 214 3.79 7.13 13.35
C ILE A 214 4.48 8.49 13.27
N SER A 215 5.79 8.49 13.45
CA SER A 215 6.66 9.64 13.34
C SER A 215 7.51 9.55 12.08
N PRO A 216 8.01 10.68 11.55
CA PRO A 216 8.92 10.66 10.39
C PRO A 216 10.22 9.89 10.68
N PHE A 217 10.63 9.83 11.96
CA PHE A 217 11.86 9.18 12.39
C PHE A 217 11.74 7.66 12.45
N ASP A 218 10.53 7.13 12.66
CA ASP A 218 10.29 5.68 12.77
C ASP A 218 10.68 4.95 11.47
N ILE A 219 10.63 5.65 10.34
CA ILE A 219 10.82 5.13 8.98
C ILE A 219 11.92 5.88 8.20
N GLN A 220 12.77 6.64 8.90
CA GLN A 220 13.77 7.53 8.29
C GLN A 220 14.82 6.80 7.43
N GLN A 221 15.17 5.57 7.76
CA GLN A 221 16.27 4.84 7.12
C GLN A 221 15.87 4.16 5.80
N SER A 222 14.59 4.28 5.42
CA SER A 222 14.00 3.56 4.30
C SER A 222 13.78 4.48 3.09
N ASP A 223 14.84 5.19 2.66
CA ASP A 223 14.81 6.09 1.49
C ASP A 223 14.43 5.37 0.18
N VAL A 224 14.56 4.04 0.18
CA VAL A 224 14.21 3.13 -0.93
C VAL A 224 12.86 2.45 -0.76
N LEU A 225 12.10 2.76 0.30
CA LEU A 225 10.78 2.17 0.54
C LEU A 225 9.81 2.54 -0.58
N LEU A 226 9.20 1.52 -1.17
CA LEU A 226 8.21 1.64 -2.25
C LEU A 226 6.81 1.34 -1.74
N ASP A 227 6.69 0.35 -0.84
CA ASP A 227 5.42 -0.16 -0.34
C ASP A 227 5.34 -0.09 1.19
N LEU A 228 4.34 0.67 1.69
CA LEU A 228 4.04 0.74 3.11
C LEU A 228 2.56 0.41 3.36
N ASN A 229 2.32 -0.74 3.98
CA ASN A 229 0.99 -1.16 4.38
C ASN A 229 0.79 -0.99 5.89
N LEU A 230 -0.06 -0.04 6.27
CA LEU A 230 -0.49 0.28 7.63
C LEU A 230 -1.99 0.05 7.82
N ALA A 231 -2.64 -0.72 6.93
CA ALA A 231 -4.06 -0.98 7.00
C ALA A 231 -4.47 -1.65 8.32
N LYS A 232 -5.73 -1.46 8.75
CA LYS A 232 -6.29 -2.11 9.95
C LYS A 232 -5.43 -1.91 11.20
N ASN A 233 -4.98 -0.68 11.41
CA ASN A 233 -4.26 -0.26 12.62
C ASN A 233 -5.14 0.67 13.48
N SER A 234 -4.55 1.32 14.48
CA SER A 234 -5.23 2.21 15.42
C SER A 234 -4.90 3.70 15.21
N LEU A 235 -4.50 4.09 13.99
CA LEU A 235 -4.15 5.47 13.67
C LEU A 235 -5.39 6.37 13.74
N LYS A 236 -5.36 7.39 14.60
CA LYS A 236 -6.48 8.33 14.79
C LYS A 236 -6.29 9.67 14.07
N THR A 237 -5.04 10.12 13.98
CA THR A 237 -4.66 11.37 13.34
C THR A 237 -3.41 11.15 12.50
N LEU A 238 -3.31 11.90 11.40
CA LEU A 238 -2.07 12.02 10.62
C LEU A 238 -1.53 13.43 10.81
N GLU A 239 -0.36 13.51 11.44
CA GLU A 239 0.29 14.77 11.73
C GLU A 239 1.04 15.33 10.51
N LYS A 240 1.37 16.62 10.57
CA LYS A 240 2.16 17.24 9.50
C LYS A 240 3.51 16.54 9.37
N ASN A 241 3.97 16.35 8.13
CA ASN A 241 5.26 15.74 7.80
C ASN A 241 5.42 14.26 8.19
N THR A 242 4.37 13.54 8.61
CA THR A 242 4.45 12.13 9.01
C THR A 242 5.23 11.26 8.02
N PHE A 243 5.09 11.49 6.71
CA PHE A 243 5.77 10.73 5.65
C PHE A 243 6.85 11.53 4.91
N LEU A 244 7.40 12.58 5.54
CA LEU A 244 8.33 13.52 4.89
C LEU A 244 9.59 12.84 4.32
N LEU A 245 10.06 11.79 4.98
CA LEU A 245 11.30 11.08 4.68
C LEU A 245 11.09 9.85 3.77
N LEU A 246 10.00 9.82 3.00
CA LEU A 246 9.69 8.72 2.06
C LEU A 246 9.55 9.22 0.61
N PRO A 247 10.62 9.74 -0.02
CA PRO A 247 10.53 10.36 -1.33
C PRO A 247 10.20 9.37 -2.46
N ARG A 248 10.48 8.08 -2.28
CA ARG A 248 10.27 7.03 -3.28
C ARG A 248 9.01 6.20 -3.09
N LEU A 249 8.24 6.43 -2.02
CA LEU A 249 7.07 5.61 -1.73
C LEU A 249 6.06 5.70 -2.88
N GLU A 250 5.68 4.55 -3.42
CA GLU A 250 4.76 4.41 -4.55
C GLU A 250 3.36 4.02 -4.06
N ASN A 251 3.27 3.14 -3.06
CA ASN A 251 2.00 2.67 -2.53
C ASN A 251 1.93 2.86 -1.01
N LEU A 252 0.88 3.54 -0.57
CA LEU A 252 0.57 3.76 0.85
C LEU A 252 -0.84 3.29 1.15
N ASN A 253 -0.95 2.24 1.97
CA ASN A 253 -2.24 1.76 2.45
C ASN A 253 -2.45 2.14 3.92
N LEU A 254 -3.43 3.00 4.16
CA LEU A 254 -3.87 3.47 5.48
C LEU A 254 -5.30 3.04 5.80
N SER A 255 -5.89 2.19 4.96
CA SER A 255 -7.29 1.80 5.06
C SER A 255 -7.65 1.16 6.40
N SER A 256 -8.94 1.22 6.75
CA SER A 256 -9.45 0.58 7.97
C SER A 256 -8.77 1.05 9.26
N ASN A 257 -8.29 2.29 9.29
CA ASN A 257 -7.83 2.95 10.51
C ASN A 257 -8.89 3.95 11.01
N PRO A 258 -8.98 4.22 12.33
CA PRO A 258 -9.90 5.22 12.87
C PRO A 258 -9.44 6.67 12.62
N ILE A 259 -8.91 6.99 11.44
CA ILE A 259 -8.37 8.31 11.07
C ILE A 259 -9.53 9.28 10.89
N ALA A 260 -9.66 10.23 11.80
CA ALA A 260 -10.68 11.29 11.73
C ALA A 260 -10.09 12.63 11.28
N VAL A 261 -8.81 12.90 11.57
CA VAL A 261 -8.15 14.18 11.28
C VAL A 261 -6.84 13.96 10.53
N ILE A 262 -6.75 14.53 9.33
CA ILE A 262 -5.52 14.57 8.53
C ILE A 262 -5.06 16.03 8.47
N LYS A 263 -3.92 16.32 9.10
CA LYS A 263 -3.36 17.68 9.10
C LYS A 263 -2.87 18.06 7.70
N ILE A 264 -3.04 19.32 7.32
CA ILE A 264 -2.49 19.84 6.07
C ILE A 264 -0.97 19.64 6.06
N GLY A 265 -0.47 18.99 5.02
CA GLY A 265 0.93 18.64 4.88
C GLY A 265 1.33 17.30 5.51
N ALA A 266 0.39 16.46 5.94
CA ALA A 266 0.67 15.09 6.36
C ALA A 266 1.35 14.25 5.26
N PHE A 267 0.94 14.47 4.01
CA PHE A 267 1.47 13.78 2.82
C PHE A 267 2.64 14.52 2.14
N ARG A 268 3.25 15.51 2.78
CA ARG A 268 4.49 16.11 2.25
C ARG A 268 5.58 15.06 2.19
N GLY A 269 6.43 15.12 1.15
CA GLY A 269 7.50 14.13 0.93
C GLY A 269 7.12 13.02 -0.06
N LEU A 270 5.83 12.72 -0.20
CA LEU A 270 5.31 11.61 -1.02
C LEU A 270 5.21 11.97 -2.53
N HIS A 271 6.34 12.37 -3.12
CA HIS A 271 6.38 12.89 -4.49
C HIS A 271 6.20 11.81 -5.57
N SER A 272 6.58 10.56 -5.26
CA SER A 272 6.45 9.40 -6.16
C SER A 272 5.19 8.57 -5.93
N LEU A 273 4.31 8.99 -5.01
CA LEU A 273 3.16 8.17 -4.61
C LEU A 273 2.18 8.04 -5.77
N GLU A 274 1.94 6.80 -6.17
CA GLU A 274 1.01 6.43 -7.25
C GLU A 274 -0.33 5.94 -6.69
N GLN A 275 -0.33 5.28 -5.53
CA GLN A 275 -1.53 4.71 -4.92
C GLN A 275 -1.65 5.11 -3.44
N LEU A 276 -2.82 5.65 -3.10
CA LEU A 276 -3.19 6.01 -1.74
C LEU A 276 -4.55 5.42 -1.40
N ASP A 277 -4.57 4.54 -0.42
CA ASP A 277 -5.80 3.96 0.13
C ASP A 277 -6.07 4.54 1.53
N LEU A 278 -7.13 5.34 1.62
CA LEU A 278 -7.70 5.92 2.84
C LEU A 278 -9.13 5.41 3.07
N SER A 279 -9.50 4.28 2.48
CA SER A 279 -10.83 3.70 2.61
C SER A 279 -11.10 3.21 4.04
N ARG A 280 -12.37 3.10 4.42
CA ARG A 280 -12.81 2.62 5.74
C ARG A 280 -12.18 3.40 6.90
N CYS A 281 -11.97 4.71 6.70
CA CYS A 281 -11.52 5.62 7.74
C CYS A 281 -12.71 6.42 8.31
N LEU A 282 -12.44 7.48 9.08
CA LEU A 282 -13.44 8.36 9.67
C LEU A 282 -13.37 9.78 9.08
N VAL A 283 -12.84 9.92 7.85
CA VAL A 283 -12.61 11.21 7.21
C VAL A 283 -13.95 11.84 6.83
N ASP A 284 -14.24 13.03 7.37
CA ASP A 284 -15.46 13.77 7.10
C ASP A 284 -15.26 14.89 6.05
N LYS A 285 -14.04 15.40 5.91
CA LYS A 285 -13.67 16.50 5.01
C LYS A 285 -12.26 16.36 4.46
N ILE A 286 -12.07 16.82 3.23
CA ILE A 286 -10.75 16.93 2.58
C ILE A 286 -10.41 18.43 2.46
N PRO A 287 -9.49 18.97 3.29
CA PRO A 287 -9.15 20.38 3.21
C PRO A 287 -8.38 20.69 1.92
N LYS A 288 -8.63 21.88 1.36
CA LYS A 288 -7.91 22.39 0.19
C LYS A 288 -6.40 22.34 0.43
N GLY A 289 -5.67 21.80 -0.54
CA GLY A 289 -4.21 21.69 -0.48
C GLY A 289 -3.67 20.48 0.29
N LEU A 290 -4.53 19.63 0.89
CA LEU A 290 -4.08 18.41 1.57
C LEU A 290 -3.35 17.47 0.62
N LEU A 291 -3.90 17.28 -0.58
CA LEU A 291 -3.41 16.35 -1.60
C LEU A 291 -2.44 17.02 -2.59
N ALA A 292 -2.12 18.30 -2.40
CA ALA A 292 -1.36 19.09 -3.38
C ALA A 292 0.09 18.62 -3.58
N ALA A 293 0.63 17.78 -2.69
CA ALA A 293 1.97 17.21 -2.84
C ALA A 293 2.00 15.94 -3.70
N LEU A 294 0.84 15.33 -3.98
CA LEU A 294 0.72 13.99 -4.56
C LEU A 294 0.63 14.03 -6.10
N HIS A 295 1.61 14.65 -6.75
CA HIS A 295 1.53 14.94 -8.20
C HIS A 295 1.55 13.70 -9.11
N GLN A 296 2.07 12.57 -8.64
CA GLN A 296 2.12 11.30 -9.38
C GLN A 296 0.94 10.36 -9.07
N LEU A 297 0.01 10.78 -8.21
CA LEU A 297 -1.07 9.92 -7.75
C LEU A 297 -1.98 9.50 -8.90
N ARG A 298 -2.17 8.20 -9.06
CA ARG A 298 -3.01 7.57 -10.10
C ARG A 298 -4.27 6.97 -9.50
N LEU A 299 -4.18 6.41 -8.30
CA LEU A 299 -5.30 5.79 -7.60
C LEU A 299 -5.47 6.43 -6.22
N LEU A 300 -6.67 6.94 -5.98
CA LEU A 300 -7.09 7.42 -4.66
C LEU A 300 -8.36 6.70 -4.24
N ASP A 301 -8.28 5.93 -3.15
CA ASP A 301 -9.44 5.31 -2.53
C ASP A 301 -9.82 6.03 -1.22
N LEU A 302 -11.05 6.55 -1.20
CA LEU A 302 -11.69 7.25 -0.08
C LEU A 302 -13.03 6.58 0.27
N ALA A 303 -13.27 5.35 -0.18
CA ALA A 303 -14.53 4.67 0.05
C ALA A 303 -14.78 4.40 1.55
N PHE A 304 -16.04 4.21 1.95
CA PHE A 304 -16.39 3.91 3.35
C PHE A 304 -15.87 4.95 4.35
N ASN A 305 -15.98 6.24 4.03
CA ASN A 305 -15.68 7.36 4.91
C ASN A 305 -16.97 8.10 5.33
N ARG A 306 -16.84 9.34 5.81
CA ARG A 306 -17.96 10.18 6.28
C ARG A 306 -18.10 11.47 5.47
N LEU A 307 -17.64 11.46 4.22
CA LEU A 307 -17.65 12.65 3.37
C LEU A 307 -19.08 13.03 3.02
N THR A 308 -19.44 14.31 3.20
CA THR A 308 -20.80 14.82 2.91
C THR A 308 -20.89 15.67 1.64
N ILE A 309 -19.76 16.10 1.09
CA ILE A 309 -19.68 16.99 -0.07
C ILE A 309 -18.55 16.52 -0.98
N PHE A 310 -18.82 16.44 -2.28
CA PHE A 310 -17.78 16.26 -3.31
C PHE A 310 -17.33 17.62 -3.83
N GLN A 311 -16.32 18.21 -3.17
CA GLN A 311 -15.76 19.50 -3.57
C GLN A 311 -14.69 19.30 -4.63
N THR A 312 -14.99 19.64 -5.87
CA THR A 312 -14.12 19.31 -7.01
C THR A 312 -12.72 19.96 -6.93
N GLY A 313 -12.63 21.19 -6.40
CA GLY A 313 -11.38 21.94 -6.26
C GLY A 313 -10.38 21.38 -5.25
N VAL A 314 -10.74 20.41 -4.39
CA VAL A 314 -9.77 19.81 -3.45
C VAL A 314 -8.84 18.82 -4.14
N PHE A 315 -9.24 18.32 -5.30
CA PHE A 315 -8.46 17.44 -6.16
C PHE A 315 -7.63 18.20 -7.20
N SER A 316 -7.72 19.54 -7.20
CA SER A 316 -6.82 20.38 -8.01
C SER A 316 -5.38 20.15 -7.55
N GLY A 317 -4.51 19.70 -8.45
CA GLY A 317 -3.12 19.33 -8.13
C GLY A 317 -2.79 17.84 -8.27
N LEU A 318 -3.77 17.01 -8.69
CA LEU A 318 -3.61 15.59 -9.02
C LEU A 318 -3.67 15.35 -10.54
N PRO A 319 -2.70 15.83 -11.33
CA PRO A 319 -2.78 15.79 -12.80
C PRO A 319 -2.76 14.37 -13.37
N GLN A 320 -2.22 13.40 -12.65
CA GLN A 320 -2.09 12.00 -13.08
C GLN A 320 -3.21 11.09 -12.57
N LEU A 321 -4.21 11.64 -11.86
CA LEU A 321 -5.24 10.81 -11.23
C LEU A 321 -6.08 10.10 -12.29
N ARG A 322 -6.16 8.77 -12.18
CA ARG A 322 -6.88 7.89 -13.11
C ARG A 322 -8.13 7.27 -12.49
N LYS A 323 -8.05 6.91 -11.22
CA LYS A 323 -9.15 6.29 -10.47
C LYS A 323 -9.36 7.02 -9.15
N LEU A 324 -10.60 7.45 -8.94
CA LEU A 324 -11.07 8.06 -7.70
C LEU A 324 -12.27 7.28 -7.20
N ASN A 325 -12.09 6.58 -6.08
CA ASN A 325 -13.17 5.87 -5.41
C ASN A 325 -13.64 6.67 -4.20
N MET A 326 -14.89 7.13 -4.20
CA MET A 326 -15.55 7.84 -3.10
C MET A 326 -16.89 7.17 -2.73
N SER A 327 -17.04 5.90 -3.09
CA SER A 327 -18.24 5.11 -2.79
C SER A 327 -18.46 4.95 -1.28
N HIS A 328 -19.69 4.59 -0.88
CA HIS A 328 -20.02 4.34 0.54
C HIS A 328 -19.66 5.52 1.45
N ASN A 329 -20.04 6.73 1.07
CA ASN A 329 -19.91 7.94 1.88
C ASN A 329 -21.32 8.50 2.17
N SER A 330 -21.44 9.78 2.54
CA SER A 330 -22.72 10.45 2.75
C SER A 330 -22.84 11.70 1.88
N ILE A 331 -22.23 11.66 0.69
CA ILE A 331 -22.16 12.80 -0.23
C ILE A 331 -23.55 13.15 -0.71
N LYS A 332 -23.98 14.38 -0.46
CA LYS A 332 -25.26 14.91 -0.95
C LYS A 332 -25.08 15.95 -2.05
N THR A 333 -24.06 16.80 -1.93
CA THR A 333 -23.87 17.94 -2.85
C THR A 333 -22.54 17.87 -3.59
N TYR A 334 -22.55 18.39 -4.83
CA TYR A 334 -21.40 18.51 -5.72
C TYR A 334 -21.18 20.00 -6.10
N PRO A 335 -20.54 20.82 -5.24
CA PRO A 335 -20.21 22.19 -5.61
C PRO A 335 -18.97 22.22 -6.51
N LYS A 336 -19.12 22.71 -7.75
CA LYS A 336 -17.99 23.02 -8.63
C LYS A 336 -17.17 24.15 -8.01
N THR A 337 -15.90 23.89 -7.72
CA THR A 337 -15.00 24.87 -7.10
C THR A 337 -13.61 24.81 -7.75
N GLY A 338 -12.98 25.98 -7.93
CA GLY A 338 -11.64 26.09 -8.51
C GLY A 338 -11.54 25.70 -9.99
N LEU A 339 -10.30 25.55 -10.48
CA LEU A 339 -10.01 24.99 -11.80
C LEU A 339 -10.09 23.46 -11.69
N PHE A 340 -11.29 22.92 -11.88
CA PHE A 340 -11.52 21.48 -11.86
C PHE A 340 -11.47 20.92 -13.27
N SER A 341 -10.35 20.31 -13.61
CA SER A 341 -10.22 19.53 -14.84
C SER A 341 -9.25 18.38 -14.57
N LEU A 342 -9.79 17.19 -14.33
CA LEU A 342 -9.01 15.97 -14.15
C LEU A 342 -8.92 15.24 -15.49
N HIS A 343 -8.07 15.77 -16.38
CA HIS A 343 -7.95 15.30 -17.76
C HIS A 343 -7.57 13.82 -17.92
N ASN A 344 -7.05 13.18 -16.88
CA ASN A 344 -6.64 11.77 -16.90
C ASN A 344 -7.56 10.88 -16.07
N LEU A 345 -8.65 11.40 -15.49
CA LEU A 345 -9.54 10.60 -14.67
C LEU A 345 -10.41 9.72 -15.56
N HIS A 346 -10.20 8.41 -15.48
CA HIS A 346 -10.93 7.41 -16.25
C HIS A 346 -12.08 6.81 -15.42
N SER A 347 -11.90 6.66 -14.11
CA SER A 347 -12.89 6.00 -13.24
C SER A 347 -13.21 6.87 -12.03
N LEU A 348 -14.48 7.25 -11.90
CA LEU A 348 -15.05 7.93 -10.75
C LEU A 348 -16.16 7.07 -10.16
N ASP A 349 -16.01 6.63 -8.92
CA ASP A 349 -17.04 5.89 -8.21
C ASP A 349 -17.63 6.73 -7.08
N LEU A 350 -18.91 7.09 -7.23
CA LEU A 350 -19.75 7.82 -6.27
C LEU A 350 -20.92 6.96 -5.79
N SER A 351 -20.89 5.64 -6.01
CA SER A 351 -21.96 4.74 -5.60
C SER A 351 -22.16 4.71 -4.08
N SER A 352 -23.36 4.34 -3.63
CA SER A 352 -23.71 4.24 -2.20
C SER A 352 -23.45 5.54 -1.44
N ASN A 353 -24.04 6.63 -1.92
CA ASN A 353 -23.99 7.97 -1.32
C ASN A 353 -25.42 8.52 -1.16
N ASN A 354 -25.55 9.80 -0.80
CA ASN A 354 -26.84 10.47 -0.60
C ASN A 354 -27.16 11.48 -1.72
N ILE A 355 -26.65 11.26 -2.93
CA ILE A 355 -26.79 12.20 -4.05
C ILE A 355 -28.24 12.16 -4.54
N ASP A 356 -28.94 13.28 -4.49
CA ASP A 356 -30.33 13.41 -4.94
C ASP A 356 -30.49 14.26 -6.20
N ASP A 357 -29.46 15.03 -6.59
CA ASP A 357 -29.39 15.81 -7.83
C ASP A 357 -27.95 15.87 -8.36
N LEU A 358 -27.77 15.79 -9.67
CA LEU A 358 -26.46 15.79 -10.33
C LEU A 358 -26.54 16.38 -11.74
N ASP A 359 -25.85 17.50 -11.97
CA ASP A 359 -25.61 18.01 -13.33
C ASP A 359 -24.52 17.18 -14.02
N TYR A 360 -24.93 16.06 -14.57
CA TYR A 360 -24.05 15.11 -15.26
C TYR A 360 -23.42 15.70 -16.52
N LYS A 361 -24.06 16.67 -17.19
CA LYS A 361 -23.50 17.34 -18.38
C LYS A 361 -22.28 18.16 -17.98
N LEU A 362 -22.41 18.99 -16.93
CA LEU A 362 -21.29 19.74 -16.39
C LEU A 362 -20.19 18.82 -15.83
N LEU A 363 -20.57 17.74 -15.15
CA LEU A 363 -19.60 16.78 -14.61
C LEU A 363 -18.75 16.14 -15.71
N VAL A 364 -19.38 15.65 -16.78
CA VAL A 364 -18.68 15.00 -17.90
C VAL A 364 -17.85 16.00 -18.71
N GLN A 365 -18.34 17.23 -18.88
CA GLN A 365 -17.58 18.30 -19.53
C GLN A 365 -16.24 18.59 -18.81
N ASP A 366 -16.21 18.51 -17.49
CA ASP A 366 -15.00 18.74 -16.68
C ASP A 366 -14.10 17.49 -16.56
N LEU A 367 -14.57 16.33 -17.02
CA LEU A 367 -13.88 15.03 -16.93
C LEU A 367 -13.78 14.36 -18.32
N PRO A 368 -12.97 14.92 -19.24
CA PRO A 368 -13.00 14.54 -20.65
C PRO A 368 -12.48 13.12 -20.96
N ALA A 369 -11.76 12.47 -20.03
CA ALA A 369 -11.25 11.11 -20.19
C ALA A 369 -12.06 10.06 -19.42
N LEU A 370 -13.20 10.45 -18.84
CA LEU A 370 -14.01 9.57 -18.01
C LEU A 370 -14.55 8.41 -18.87
N SER A 371 -14.28 7.18 -18.43
CA SER A 371 -14.77 5.95 -19.05
C SER A 371 -15.62 5.11 -18.09
N PHE A 372 -15.62 5.43 -16.80
CA PHE A 372 -16.49 4.82 -15.80
C PHE A 372 -17.02 5.86 -14.80
N LEU A 373 -18.35 5.88 -14.61
CA LEU A 373 -19.02 6.65 -13.57
C LEU A 373 -19.98 5.75 -12.77
N GLY A 374 -19.64 5.51 -11.49
CA GLY A 374 -20.47 4.76 -10.57
C GLY A 374 -21.42 5.67 -9.79
N LEU A 375 -22.73 5.45 -9.90
CA LEU A 375 -23.78 6.21 -9.22
C LEU A 375 -24.83 5.32 -8.56
N ALA A 376 -24.66 4.00 -8.59
CA ALA A 376 -25.53 3.03 -7.93
C ALA A 376 -25.84 3.39 -6.47
N ASN A 377 -27.01 3.01 -5.96
CA ASN A 377 -27.41 3.23 -4.56
C ASN A 377 -27.33 4.69 -4.10
N ASN A 378 -27.82 5.62 -4.92
CA ASN A 378 -28.05 7.03 -4.58
C ASN A 378 -29.56 7.35 -4.64
N PHE A 379 -29.95 8.59 -4.35
CA PHE A 379 -31.34 9.05 -4.40
C PHE A 379 -31.65 9.82 -5.70
N LEU A 380 -31.07 9.41 -6.82
CA LEU A 380 -31.24 10.10 -8.11
C LEU A 380 -32.67 9.92 -8.67
N PRO A 381 -33.25 10.93 -9.33
CA PRO A 381 -34.59 10.84 -9.89
C PRO A 381 -34.64 9.98 -11.16
N CYS A 382 -35.77 9.31 -11.39
CA CYS A 382 -35.96 8.35 -12.49
C CYS A 382 -35.80 8.95 -13.90
N TYR A 383 -36.16 10.22 -14.08
CA TYR A 383 -36.00 10.88 -15.38
C TYR A 383 -34.52 11.03 -15.77
N LEU A 384 -33.60 11.07 -14.78
CA LEU A 384 -32.18 11.27 -15.02
C LEU A 384 -31.57 10.07 -15.76
N LYS A 385 -31.95 8.84 -15.38
CA LYS A 385 -31.52 7.60 -16.05
C LYS A 385 -31.80 7.67 -17.56
N LYS A 386 -33.01 8.10 -17.95
CA LYS A 386 -33.39 8.25 -19.37
C LYS A 386 -32.59 9.32 -20.12
N GLU A 387 -32.30 10.46 -19.52
CA GLU A 387 -31.53 11.51 -20.20
C GLU A 387 -30.06 11.11 -20.37
N ILE A 388 -29.52 10.44 -19.37
CA ILE A 388 -28.18 9.90 -19.32
C ILE A 388 -28.02 8.80 -20.37
N ASP A 389 -28.93 7.82 -20.45
CA ASP A 389 -28.87 6.72 -21.43
C ASP A 389 -28.78 7.25 -22.88
N VAL A 390 -29.51 8.32 -23.22
CA VAL A 390 -29.46 8.95 -24.56
C VAL A 390 -28.13 9.64 -24.84
N ILE A 391 -27.51 10.26 -23.83
CA ILE A 391 -26.24 10.99 -23.99
C ILE A 391 -25.05 10.03 -24.07
N PHE A 392 -25.13 8.88 -23.40
CA PHE A 392 -24.00 7.95 -23.27
C PHE A 392 -24.03 6.75 -24.24
N GLU A 393 -25.03 6.64 -25.12
CA GLU A 393 -25.03 5.66 -26.22
C GLU A 393 -23.90 5.88 -27.25
N HIS A 394 -23.31 7.07 -27.30
CA HIS A 394 -22.31 7.46 -28.32
C HIS A 394 -20.87 7.54 -27.80
N ASP A 395 -20.68 7.55 -26.48
CA ASP A 395 -19.37 7.62 -25.83
C ASP A 395 -19.06 6.27 -25.18
N ASN A 396 -17.79 5.82 -25.19
CA ASN A 396 -17.36 4.57 -24.54
C ASN A 396 -17.39 4.66 -22.98
N LEU A 397 -18.30 5.46 -22.41
CA LEU A 397 -18.49 5.66 -20.98
C LEU A 397 -19.39 4.55 -20.42
N VAL A 398 -18.87 3.78 -19.47
CA VAL A 398 -19.63 2.82 -18.68
C VAL A 398 -20.24 3.52 -17.49
N LEU A 399 -21.56 3.61 -17.46
CA LEU A 399 -22.29 4.11 -16.30
C LEU A 399 -22.84 2.94 -15.48
N ASP A 400 -22.49 2.89 -14.19
CA ASP A 400 -23.03 1.91 -13.25
C ASP A 400 -24.07 2.58 -12.33
N LEU A 401 -25.35 2.33 -12.61
CA LEU A 401 -26.48 2.73 -11.78
C LEU A 401 -26.95 1.62 -10.81
N GLY A 402 -26.27 0.47 -10.78
CA GLY A 402 -26.65 -0.71 -10.01
C GLY A 402 -27.56 -1.66 -10.79
N THR A 403 -27.72 -2.89 -10.28
CA THR A 403 -28.54 -3.93 -10.92
C THR A 403 -30.03 -3.58 -10.87
N ASP A 404 -30.63 -3.50 -12.05
CA ASP A 404 -32.08 -3.47 -12.26
C ASP A 404 -32.74 -4.73 -11.66
N VAL A 405 -33.55 -4.52 -10.62
CA VAL A 405 -34.68 -5.39 -10.27
C VAL A 405 -35.90 -4.49 -10.22
N ASP A 406 -36.55 -4.26 -11.38
CA ASP A 406 -37.94 -3.78 -11.56
C ASP A 406 -38.49 -2.76 -10.55
N GLY A 407 -37.65 -1.85 -10.09
CA GLY A 407 -37.97 -1.03 -8.93
C GLY A 407 -36.74 -0.29 -8.48
N LEU A 408 -36.34 0.71 -9.26
CA LEU A 408 -35.76 1.88 -8.62
C LEU A 408 -36.73 2.25 -7.47
N GLU A 409 -36.25 2.30 -6.23
CA GLU A 409 -36.81 3.27 -5.29
C GLU A 409 -36.38 4.67 -5.75
N CYS A 410 -36.72 5.02 -7.00
CA CYS A 410 -36.94 6.40 -7.34
C CYS A 410 -38.06 6.83 -6.42
N ASN A 411 -37.75 7.72 -5.50
CA ASN A 411 -38.78 8.45 -4.79
C ASN A 411 -39.44 9.39 -5.81
N ASP A 412 -40.36 8.84 -6.60
CA ASP A 412 -40.92 9.40 -7.83
C ASP A 412 -42.06 10.36 -7.52
N THR A 413 -41.72 11.43 -6.80
CA THR A 413 -42.56 12.63 -6.68
C THR A 413 -41.92 13.83 -7.37
N ARG A 414 -40.70 13.67 -7.91
CA ARG A 414 -39.94 14.74 -8.55
C ARG A 414 -40.11 14.65 -10.05
N THR A 415 -41.10 15.38 -10.56
CA THR A 415 -41.16 15.71 -11.98
C THR A 415 -39.91 16.50 -12.35
N LYS A 416 -39.42 16.32 -13.58
CA LYS A 416 -38.40 17.19 -14.17
C LYS A 416 -38.82 18.64 -13.86
N PRO A 417 -37.95 19.48 -13.27
CA PRO A 417 -38.27 20.89 -13.11
C PRO A 417 -38.70 21.37 -14.49
N ASP A 418 -39.91 21.93 -14.61
CA ASP A 418 -40.31 22.57 -15.86
C ASP A 418 -39.16 23.48 -16.23
N LEU A 419 -38.58 23.24 -17.40
CA LEU A 419 -37.71 24.20 -18.03
C LEU A 419 -38.56 25.46 -18.09
N VAL A 420 -38.32 26.40 -17.17
CA VAL A 420 -38.50 27.79 -17.50
C VAL A 420 -37.58 27.92 -18.70
N GLU A 421 -38.17 27.88 -19.89
CA GLU A 421 -37.55 28.45 -21.05
C GLU A 421 -37.16 29.85 -20.58
N GLU A 422 -35.89 30.04 -20.24
CA GLU A 422 -35.29 31.34 -20.34
C GLU A 422 -35.51 31.70 -21.81
N THR A 423 -36.63 32.37 -22.07
CA THR A 423 -36.87 33.05 -23.33
C THR A 423 -35.59 33.83 -23.57
N TYR A 424 -34.85 33.38 -24.58
CA TYR A 424 -33.62 34.02 -24.99
C TYR A 424 -34.02 35.44 -25.42
N VAL A 425 -33.99 36.37 -24.48
CA VAL A 425 -34.14 37.79 -24.77
C VAL A 425 -32.85 38.10 -25.52
N ALA A 426 -32.97 38.24 -26.85
CA ALA A 426 -31.87 38.70 -27.66
C ALA A 426 -31.27 39.94 -26.98
N PRO A 427 -29.93 39.99 -26.77
CA PRO A 427 -29.32 41.09 -26.06
C PRO A 427 -29.78 42.40 -26.71
N ASN A 428 -30.32 43.32 -25.92
CA ASN A 428 -30.71 44.62 -26.46
C ASN A 428 -29.46 45.29 -27.05
N SER A 429 -29.64 46.19 -28.03
CA SER A 429 -28.53 46.86 -28.73
C SER A 429 -27.46 47.46 -27.79
N ASN A 430 -27.85 47.80 -26.56
CA ASN A 430 -26.95 48.30 -25.51
C ASN A 430 -25.97 47.25 -24.95
N ASP A 431 -26.34 45.96 -24.93
CA ASP A 431 -25.46 44.89 -24.44
C ASP A 431 -24.32 44.61 -25.42
N TYR A 432 -24.61 44.67 -26.73
CA TYR A 432 -23.57 44.62 -27.76
C TYR A 432 -22.60 45.79 -27.66
N VAL A 433 -23.11 47.00 -27.37
CA VAL A 433 -22.26 48.18 -27.14
C VAL A 433 -21.40 47.99 -25.89
N LEU A 434 -21.94 47.40 -24.81
CA LEU A 434 -21.18 47.11 -23.60
C LEU A 434 -20.08 46.07 -23.85
N TYR A 435 -20.38 44.99 -24.58
CA TYR A 435 -19.37 43.98 -24.96
C TYR A 435 -18.25 44.57 -25.82
N VAL A 436 -18.58 45.42 -26.79
CA VAL A 436 -17.60 46.13 -27.61
C VAL A 436 -16.75 47.10 -26.77
N LEU A 437 -17.35 47.82 -25.82
CA LEU A 437 -16.61 48.71 -24.91
C LEU A 437 -15.70 47.94 -23.95
N VAL A 438 -16.14 46.81 -23.41
CA VAL A 438 -15.33 45.96 -22.52
C VAL A 438 -14.16 45.33 -23.28
N THR A 439 -14.38 44.85 -24.50
CA THR A 439 -13.31 44.29 -25.33
C THR A 439 -12.30 45.35 -25.77
N LEU A 440 -12.77 46.56 -26.15
CA LEU A 440 -11.89 47.70 -26.47
C LEU A 440 -11.08 48.16 -25.25
N THR A 441 -11.69 48.21 -24.06
CA THR A 441 -10.98 48.60 -22.83
C THR A 441 -9.93 47.57 -22.43
N LEU A 442 -10.23 46.27 -22.52
CA LEU A 442 -9.24 45.21 -22.29
C LEU A 442 -8.09 45.25 -23.31
N ALA A 443 -8.38 45.52 -24.58
CA ALA A 443 -7.37 45.69 -25.62
C ALA A 443 -6.49 46.92 -25.36
N LEU A 444 -7.07 48.03 -24.91
CA LEU A 444 -6.33 49.25 -24.54
C LEU A 444 -5.42 48.99 -23.32
N ILE A 445 -5.91 48.28 -22.31
CA ILE A 445 -5.11 47.90 -21.13
C ILE A 445 -3.93 47.01 -21.56
N ALA A 446 -4.17 46.00 -22.39
CA ALA A 446 -3.12 45.14 -22.93
C ALA A 446 -2.07 45.93 -23.74
N PHE A 447 -2.52 46.90 -24.55
CA PHE A 447 -1.63 47.79 -25.29
C PHE A 447 -0.78 48.69 -24.36
N LEU A 448 -1.38 49.25 -23.31
CA LEU A 448 -0.64 50.04 -22.31
C LEU A 448 0.41 49.20 -21.57
N PHE A 449 0.07 47.96 -21.20
CA PHE A 449 1.04 47.01 -20.63
C PHE A 449 2.16 46.67 -21.60
N TYR A 450 1.85 46.51 -22.89
CA TYR A 450 2.84 46.26 -23.93
C TYR A 450 3.79 47.46 -24.12
N VAL A 451 3.27 48.69 -24.15
CA VAL A 451 4.08 49.92 -24.22
C VAL A 451 4.95 50.06 -22.96
N GLN A 452 4.41 49.81 -21.77
CA GLN A 452 5.17 49.84 -20.52
C GLN A 452 6.28 48.78 -20.50
N TYR A 453 6.01 47.59 -21.03
CA TYR A 453 6.99 46.52 -21.19
C TYR A 453 8.12 46.92 -22.16
N GLN A 454 7.77 47.48 -23.32
CA GLN A 454 8.75 47.98 -24.29
C GLN A 454 9.62 49.09 -23.68
N ASN A 455 9.02 50.09 -23.04
CA ASN A 455 9.76 51.17 -22.38
C ASN A 455 10.70 50.65 -21.29
N ARG A 456 10.28 49.67 -20.48
CA ARG A 456 11.18 49.01 -19.50
C ARG A 456 12.34 48.30 -20.20
N ARG A 457 12.08 47.62 -21.32
CA ARG A 457 13.13 46.93 -22.08
C ARG A 457 14.15 47.92 -22.65
N THR A 458 13.69 49.04 -23.21
CA THR A 458 14.55 50.11 -23.73
C THR A 458 15.37 50.76 -22.60
N LEU A 459 14.75 51.00 -21.43
CA LEU A 459 15.46 51.50 -20.24
C LEU A 459 16.54 50.55 -19.77
N ILE A 460 16.27 49.24 -19.74
CA ILE A 460 17.24 48.22 -19.40
C ILE A 460 18.40 48.21 -20.41
N GLU A 461 18.12 48.35 -21.71
CA GLU A 461 19.17 48.45 -22.74
C GLU A 461 20.01 49.73 -22.63
N ILE A 462 19.40 50.88 -22.29
CA ILE A 462 20.12 52.14 -22.05
C ILE A 462 20.99 52.04 -20.78
N CYS A 463 20.46 51.52 -19.66
CA CYS A 463 21.24 51.27 -18.45
C CYS A 463 22.41 50.31 -18.71
N ARG A 464 22.20 49.28 -19.55
CA ARG A 464 23.26 48.34 -19.93
C ARG A 464 24.35 49.02 -20.77
N LYS A 465 24.01 49.97 -21.64
CA LYS A 465 24.97 50.78 -22.40
C LYS A 465 25.72 51.80 -21.52
N ILE A 466 25.06 52.40 -20.53
CA ILE A 466 25.68 53.33 -19.57
C ILE A 466 26.68 52.60 -18.67
N ASN A 467 26.31 51.44 -18.09
CA ASN A 467 27.22 50.62 -17.28
C ASN A 467 28.46 50.15 -18.08
N MET A 468 28.31 49.92 -19.39
CA MET A 468 29.42 49.55 -20.28
C MET A 468 30.34 50.74 -20.63
N PHE A 469 29.85 51.97 -20.52
CA PHE A 469 30.64 53.20 -20.66
C PHE A 469 31.42 53.54 -19.38
N GLU A 470 30.82 53.35 -18.20
CA GLU A 470 31.51 53.55 -16.91
C GLU A 470 32.63 52.52 -16.69
N THR A 471 32.42 51.25 -17.05
CA THR A 471 33.49 50.23 -16.96
C THR A 471 34.67 50.50 -17.88
N ARG A 472 34.46 51.17 -19.03
CA ARG A 472 35.55 51.62 -19.93
C ARG A 472 36.30 52.85 -19.43
N LEU A 473 35.65 53.72 -18.63
CA LEU A 473 36.31 54.86 -18.01
C LEU A 473 37.16 54.45 -16.81
N THR A 474 36.75 53.44 -16.03
CA THR A 474 37.55 52.90 -14.93
C THR A 474 38.73 52.04 -15.38
N SER A 475 38.69 51.43 -16.57
CA SER A 475 39.82 50.64 -17.09
C SER A 475 40.94 51.52 -17.70
N ASN A 476 40.63 52.75 -18.11
CA ASN A 476 41.61 53.65 -18.75
C ASN A 476 42.35 54.59 -17.77
N VAL A 477 42.08 54.50 -16.46
CA VAL A 477 42.73 55.34 -15.43
C VAL A 477 43.73 54.55 -14.57
N LEU A 478 43.84 53.22 -14.75
CA LEU A 478 44.75 52.37 -13.96
C LEU A 478 46.04 51.93 -14.68
N ASP A 479 46.35 52.48 -15.85
CA ASP A 479 47.50 52.03 -16.68
C ASP A 479 48.58 53.11 -16.94
N VAL A 480 48.68 54.12 -16.06
CA VAL A 480 49.79 55.09 -16.08
C VAL A 480 50.35 55.24 -14.67
N GLY A 481 51.23 54.32 -14.26
CA GLY A 481 51.77 54.35 -12.91
C GLY A 481 52.86 53.34 -12.57
N GLU A 482 53.77 53.00 -13.49
CA GLU A 482 55.08 52.43 -13.13
C GLU A 482 56.16 52.88 -14.13
N THR A 483 56.96 53.87 -13.76
CA THR A 483 58.38 53.99 -14.15
C THR A 483 59.08 55.01 -13.23
N TYR A 484 60.10 54.49 -12.52
CA TYR A 484 61.09 55.13 -11.63
C TYR A 484 60.71 55.43 -10.18
#